data_AF-A0A5C8T7Q4-F1
#
_entry.id   AF-A0A5C8T7Q4-F1
#
_cell.length_a   1.000
_cell.length_b   1.000
_cell.length_c   1.000
_cell.angle_alpha   90.00
_cell.angle_beta   90.00
_cell.angle_gamma   90.00
#
_symmetry.space_group_name_H-M   'P 1'
#
loop_
_entity.id
_entity.type
_entity.pdbx_description
1 polymer ?
#
loop_
_entity_poly.entity_id
_entity_poly.type
_entity_poly.pdbx_seq_one_letter_code
_entity_poly.pdbx_strand_id
1 'polypeptide(L)' 'MSALFDMACPACGSADRIDIAATVWVRVTPDGTDPDNAENGDHEFTPASPAMCSGCGHRGTVAEFDPD' A
#
# COMPACT_ATOMS: atom_id res chain seq x y z
N MET A 1 0.26 3.18 -17.12
CA MET A 1 -0.48 2.62 -15.97
C MET A 1 -0.01 1.18 -15.87
N SER A 2 1.19 0.98 -15.34
CA SER A 2 1.74 -0.37 -15.14
C SER A 2 0.91 -1.04 -14.06
N ALA A 3 0.47 -2.25 -14.35
CA ALA A 3 -0.35 -3.00 -13.42
C ALA A 3 0.52 -3.37 -12.21
N LEU A 4 -0.03 -3.29 -11.02
CA LEU A 4 0.60 -3.66 -9.73
C LEU A 4 1.24 -5.07 -9.67
N PHE A 5 1.17 -5.85 -10.74
CA PHE A 5 1.72 -7.19 -10.85
C PHE A 5 3.24 -7.25 -10.96
N ASP A 6 3.91 -6.12 -11.25
CA ASP A 6 5.36 -6.10 -11.45
C ASP A 6 6.15 -5.61 -10.22
N MET A 7 5.48 -5.27 -9.11
CA MET A 7 6.18 -4.83 -7.91
C MET A 7 7.00 -5.97 -7.29
N ALA A 8 8.25 -5.68 -6.95
CA ALA A 8 9.16 -6.62 -6.32
C ALA A 8 9.97 -5.91 -5.22
N CYS A 9 10.20 -6.60 -4.11
CA CYS A 9 11.09 -6.08 -3.09
C CYS A 9 12.52 -5.96 -3.65
N PRO A 10 13.15 -4.77 -3.64
CA PRO A 10 14.48 -4.59 -4.19
C PRO A 10 15.57 -5.31 -3.37
N ALA A 11 15.28 -5.70 -2.13
CA ALA A 11 16.22 -6.39 -1.26
C ALA A 11 16.21 -7.92 -1.39
N CYS A 12 15.05 -8.55 -1.58
CA CYS A 12 14.92 -10.01 -1.61
C CYS A 12 14.23 -10.57 -2.86
N GLY A 13 13.70 -9.71 -3.73
CA GLY A 13 13.02 -10.10 -4.97
C GLY A 13 11.62 -10.68 -4.78
N SER A 14 11.06 -10.73 -3.57
CA SER A 14 9.69 -11.21 -3.34
C SER A 14 8.67 -10.20 -3.86
N ALA A 15 7.69 -10.69 -4.61
CA ALA A 15 6.57 -9.92 -5.18
C ALA A 15 5.23 -10.18 -4.45
N ASP A 16 5.16 -11.21 -3.60
CA ASP A 16 3.93 -11.64 -2.92
C ASP A 16 3.80 -11.13 -1.47
N ARG A 17 4.82 -10.40 -0.99
CA ARG A 17 4.93 -9.95 0.41
C ARG A 17 5.13 -8.46 0.54
N ILE A 18 4.45 -7.67 -0.29
CA ILE A 18 4.57 -6.20 -0.32
C ILE A 18 3.30 -5.58 0.26
N ASP A 19 3.47 -4.83 1.34
CA ASP A 19 2.42 -4.03 1.96
C ASP A 19 2.62 -2.55 1.59
N ILE A 20 1.54 -1.86 1.21
CA ILE A 20 1.55 -0.43 0.85
C ILE A 20 0.66 0.35 1.82
N ALA A 21 1.15 1.50 2.28
CA ALA A 21 0.33 2.45 3.02
C ALA A 21 -0.56 3.26 2.05
N ALA A 22 -1.88 3.08 2.19
CA ALA A 22 -2.88 3.83 1.44
C ALA A 22 -3.57 4.89 2.30
N THR A 23 -3.98 5.98 1.67
CA THR A 23 -4.97 6.91 2.20
C THR A 23 -6.36 6.33 1.92
N VAL A 24 -7.19 6.29 2.95
CA VAL A 24 -8.56 5.78 2.85
C VAL A 24 -9.52 6.80 3.47
N TRP A 25 -10.74 6.83 2.95
CA TRP A 25 -11.82 7.53 3.62
C TRP A 25 -12.36 6.66 4.75
N VAL A 26 -12.58 7.25 5.92
CA VAL A 26 -13.16 6.55 7.08
C VAL A 26 -14.42 7.27 7.53
N ARG A 27 -15.47 6.51 7.84
CA ARG A 27 -16.68 7.07 8.46
C ARG A 27 -16.41 7.32 9.94
N VAL A 28 -16.66 8.54 10.40
CA VAL A 28 -16.68 8.85 11.83
C VAL A 28 -17.96 8.28 12.44
N THR A 29 -17.84 7.54 13.54
CA THR A 29 -18.95 6.95 14.29
C THR A 29 -18.90 7.41 15.76
N PRO A 30 -19.98 7.23 16.55
CA PRO A 30 -19.95 7.52 17.98
C PRO A 30 -18.87 6.76 18.77
N ASP A 31 -18.48 5.57 18.28
CA ASP A 31 -17.51 4.68 18.94
C ASP A 31 -16.10 4.75 18.32
N GLY A 32 -15.87 5.61 17.31
CA GLY A 32 -14.57 5.80 16.67
C GLY A 32 -14.66 6.04 15.17
N THR A 33 -14.02 5.17 14.39
CA THR A 33 -13.96 5.25 12.93
C THR A 33 -14.20 3.89 12.29
N ASP A 34 -14.89 3.89 11.17
CA ASP A 34 -15.25 2.68 10.42
C ASP A 34 -14.87 2.87 8.93
N PRO A 35 -13.78 2.24 8.45
CA PRO A 35 -13.39 2.31 7.04
C PRO A 35 -14.35 1.53 6.13
N ASP A 36 -14.93 0.42 6.62
CA ASP A 36 -15.77 -0.46 5.81
C ASP A 36 -17.16 0.15 5.54
N ASN A 37 -17.55 1.12 6.37
CA ASN A 37 -18.82 1.84 6.27
C ASN A 37 -18.64 3.27 5.73
N ALA A 38 -17.46 3.63 5.21
CA ALA A 38 -17.28 4.88 4.48
C ALA A 38 -18.09 4.85 3.18
N GLU A 39 -18.69 5.98 2.81
CA GLU A 39 -19.42 6.08 1.52
C GLU A 39 -18.46 6.08 0.33
N ASN A 40 -17.28 6.68 0.52
CA ASN A 40 -16.18 6.55 -0.40
C ASN A 40 -15.36 5.30 0.01
N GLY A 41 -15.31 4.31 -0.88
CA GLY A 41 -14.57 3.06 -0.69
C GLY A 41 -13.23 3.03 -1.45
N ASP A 42 -12.73 4.18 -1.87
CA ASP A 42 -11.46 4.30 -2.59
C ASP A 42 -10.29 4.05 -1.63
N HIS A 43 -9.27 3.37 -2.16
CA HIS A 43 -7.98 3.20 -1.52
C HIS A 43 -6.92 3.82 -2.42
N GLU A 44 -6.36 4.95 -1.99
CA GLU A 44 -5.44 5.73 -2.80
C GLU A 44 -4.02 5.60 -2.27
N PHE A 45 -3.06 5.37 -3.16
CA PHE A 45 -1.65 5.47 -2.85
C PHE A 45 -0.93 6.18 -4.00
N THR A 46 0.24 6.70 -3.70
CA THR A 46 1.09 7.39 -4.67
C THR A 46 2.43 6.66 -4.77
N PRO A 47 3.26 6.93 -5.79
CA PRO A 47 4.62 6.40 -5.83
C PRO A 47 5.46 6.78 -4.58
N ALA A 48 5.14 7.88 -3.91
CA ALA A 48 5.79 8.30 -2.67
C ALA A 48 5.19 7.69 -1.40
N SER A 49 4.08 6.93 -1.50
CA SER A 49 3.49 6.24 -0.36
C SER A 49 4.48 5.22 0.23
N PRO A 50 4.53 5.05 1.56
CA PRO A 50 5.36 4.02 2.18
C PRO A 50 5.01 2.61 1.71
N ALA A 51 6.04 1.78 1.53
CA ALA A 51 5.93 0.36 1.24
C ALA A 51 6.87 -0.46 2.13
N MET A 52 6.48 -1.70 2.43
CA MET A 52 7.30 -2.64 3.21
C MET A 52 7.21 -4.05 2.63
N CYS A 53 8.34 -4.75 2.60
CA CYS A 53 8.35 -6.19 2.40
C CYS A 53 8.18 -6.92 3.73
N SER A 54 7.07 -7.63 3.94
CA SER A 54 6.84 -8.43 5.14
C SER A 54 7.70 -9.71 5.21
N GLY A 55 8.31 -10.11 4.09
CA GLY A 55 9.21 -11.26 4.03
C GLY A 55 10.62 -10.99 4.56
N CYS A 56 11.26 -9.88 4.16
CA CYS A 56 12.62 -9.53 4.57
C CYS A 56 12.74 -8.29 5.48
N GLY A 57 11.63 -7.57 5.68
CA GLY A 57 11.57 -6.36 6.51
C GLY A 57 12.08 -5.08 5.84
N HIS A 58 12.44 -5.12 4.56
CA HIS A 58 12.85 -3.92 3.80
C HIS A 58 11.71 -2.89 3.75
N ARG A 59 12.05 -1.61 3.85
CA ARG A 59 11.12 -0.48 3.88
C ARG A 59 11.58 0.57 2.88
N GLY A 60 10.64 1.18 2.19
CA GLY A 60 10.87 2.25 1.23
C GLY A 60 9.55 2.88 0.82
N THR A 61 9.48 3.30 -0.42
CA THR A 61 8.29 3.86 -1.08
C THR A 61 7.77 2.91 -2.15
N VAL A 62 6.53 3.09 -2.59
CA VAL A 62 5.95 2.34 -3.72
C VAL A 62 6.85 2.41 -4.95
N ALA A 63 7.42 3.58 -5.27
CA ALA A 63 8.33 3.78 -6.39
C ALA A 63 9.61 2.93 -6.30
N GLU A 64 10.13 2.69 -5.10
CA GLU A 64 11.33 1.85 -4.92
C GLU A 64 11.05 0.35 -5.10
N PHE A 65 9.77 -0.04 -5.06
CA PHE A 65 9.30 -1.42 -5.24
C PHE A 65 8.74 -1.65 -6.65
N ASP A 66 8.59 -0.61 -7.47
CA ASP A 66 8.08 -0.67 -8.84
C ASP A 66 9.27 -0.61 -9.83
N PRO A 67 9.66 -1.73 -10.46
CA PRO A 67 10.67 -1.70 -11.50
C PRO A 67 10.08 -1.11 -12.79
N ASP A 68 10.59 0.05 -13.23
CA ASP A 68 10.25 0.69 -14.52
C ASP A 68 10.24 -0.28 -15.73
#